data_AF-A0A1I0B4M4-F1
#
_entry.id   AF-A0A1I0B4M4-F1
#
_cell.length_a   1.000
_cell.length_b   1.000
_cell.length_c   1.000
_cell.angle_alpha   90.00
_cell.angle_beta   90.00
_cell.angle_gamma   90.00
#
_symmetry.space_group_name_H-M   'P 1'
#
loop_
_entity.id
_entity.type
_entity.pdbx_description
1 polymer ?
#
loop_
_entity_poly.entity_id
_entity_poly.type
_entity_poly.pdbx_seq_one_letter_code
_entity_poly.pdbx_strand_id
1 'polypeptide(L)'
;MITYLKQTVILSMSIFIFVSAIILALKNFNLTSEDYTIVASIIGGAVGGALTLVGVKATIDNQRRKDFVDSYPLIKSNGEEIKNQLEGFIQGLIHFRNFEEASNKKNAAEYVKMFTNRYLEEMLGKSIHCGGLIFSNVMTVKQTLIKINNYVTDSSETRQDEGGGVFTEYNISEEFFFEQINIIENCIKVIKTELENAEIKFHKWSDVK
;
A
#
# COMPACT_ATOMS: atom_id res chain seq x y z
N MET A 1 -11.00 -2.22 27.93
CA MET A 1 -10.44 -1.63 29.18
C MET A 1 -10.00 -2.64 30.26
N ILE A 2 -10.83 -3.59 30.69
CA ILE A 2 -10.55 -4.50 31.83
C ILE A 2 -9.31 -5.40 31.63
N THR A 3 -9.08 -5.89 30.40
CA THR A 3 -7.94 -6.77 30.08
C THR A 3 -6.60 -6.06 30.20
N TYR A 4 -6.53 -4.79 29.77
CA TYR A 4 -5.33 -3.96 29.89
C TYR A 4 -5.00 -3.68 31.35
N LEU A 5 -6.01 -3.37 32.18
CA LEU A 5 -5.83 -3.13 33.61
C LEU A 5 -5.21 -4.36 34.31
N LYS A 6 -5.73 -5.56 34.01
CA LYS A 6 -5.20 -6.83 34.53
C LYS A 6 -3.74 -7.06 34.12
N GLN A 7 -3.40 -6.80 32.85
CA GLN A 7 -2.02 -6.93 32.37
C GLN A 7 -1.07 -5.96 33.05
N THR A 8 -1.44 -4.68 33.24
CA THR A 8 -0.61 -3.72 33.97
C THR A 8 -0.41 -4.10 35.42
N VAL A 9 -1.44 -4.61 36.11
CA VAL A 9 -1.33 -5.06 37.51
C VAL A 9 -0.37 -6.24 37.62
N ILE A 10 -0.53 -7.26 36.76
CA ILE A 10 0.36 -8.43 36.75
C ILE A 10 1.80 -8.02 36.47
N LEU A 11 2.03 -7.17 35.46
CA LEU A 11 3.37 -6.70 35.10
C LEU A 11 4.02 -5.92 36.25
N SER A 12 3.26 -5.03 36.90
CA SER A 12 3.75 -4.24 38.04
C SER A 12 4.12 -5.11 39.25
N MET A 13 3.31 -6.14 39.53
CA MET A 13 3.62 -7.10 40.59
C MET A 13 4.85 -7.95 40.27
N SER A 14 4.99 -8.41 39.02
CA SER A 14 6.17 -9.17 38.60
C SER A 14 7.45 -8.35 38.68
N ILE A 15 7.42 -7.07 38.28
CA ILE A 15 8.57 -6.16 38.41
C ILE A 15 8.91 -5.94 39.88
N PHE A 16 7.90 -5.72 40.75
CA PHE A 16 8.11 -5.53 42.17
C PHE A 16 8.74 -6.76 42.84
N ILE A 17 8.25 -7.96 42.52
CA ILE A 17 8.78 -9.22 43.03
C ILE A 17 10.23 -9.42 42.55
N PHE A 18 10.52 -9.13 41.28
CA PHE A 18 11.86 -9.27 40.71
C PHE A 18 12.87 -8.32 41.37
N VAL A 19 12.51 -7.04 41.53
CA VAL A 19 13.36 -6.05 42.21
C VAL A 19 13.58 -6.43 43.67
N SER A 20 12.53 -6.88 44.38
CA SER A 20 12.63 -7.34 45.77
C SER A 20 13.55 -8.56 45.89
N ALA A 21 13.48 -9.51 44.95
CA ALA A 21 14.35 -10.68 44.91
C ALA A 21 15.82 -10.30 44.69
N ILE A 22 16.11 -9.32 43.83
CA ILE A 22 17.46 -8.80 43.63
C ILE A 22 17.99 -8.17 44.92
N ILE A 23 17.19 -7.34 45.61
CA ILE A 23 17.59 -6.72 46.88
C ILE A 23 17.89 -7.78 47.94
N LEU A 24 17.04 -8.81 48.05
CA LEU A 24 17.24 -9.93 48.99
C LEU A 24 18.48 -10.76 48.63
N ALA A 25 18.76 -10.98 47.35
CA ALA A 25 19.96 -11.69 46.90
C ALA A 25 21.24 -10.89 47.21
N LEU A 26 21.20 -9.56 47.06
CA LEU A 26 22.32 -8.67 47.37
C LEU A 26 22.61 -8.60 48.87
N LYS A 27 21.59 -8.80 49.73
CA LYS A 27 21.75 -8.87 51.20
C LYS A 27 22.71 -9.96 51.67
N ASN A 28 22.90 -11.02 50.88
CA ASN A 28 23.84 -12.10 51.18
C ASN A 28 25.30 -11.76 50.85
N PHE A 29 25.54 -10.60 50.21
CA PHE A 29 26.87 -10.07 49.97
C PHE A 29 27.19 -9.00 51.02
N ASN A 30 28.44 -8.95 51.51
CA ASN A 30 28.93 -7.91 52.43
C ASN A 30 29.12 -6.56 51.71
N LEU A 31 28.06 -6.05 51.10
CA LEU A 31 28.02 -4.76 50.41
C LEU A 31 27.85 -3.64 51.42
N THR A 32 28.51 -2.51 51.16
CA THR A 32 28.33 -1.29 51.97
C THR A 32 27.02 -0.58 51.61
N SER A 33 26.53 0.33 52.46
CA SER A 33 25.31 1.11 52.15
C SER A 33 25.43 1.93 50.85
N GLU A 34 26.65 2.32 50.49
CA GLU A 34 26.95 3.05 49.26
C GLU A 34 26.78 2.16 48.03
N ASP A 35 27.24 0.90 48.09
CA ASP A 35 27.06 -0.08 47.02
C ASP A 35 25.57 -0.40 46.76
N TYR A 36 24.77 -0.54 47.82
CA TYR A 36 23.30 -0.72 47.68
C TYR A 36 22.65 0.46 46.97
N THR A 37 23.09 1.69 47.27
CA THR A 37 22.53 2.91 46.67
C THR A 37 22.86 2.98 45.19
N ILE A 38 24.08 2.63 44.80
CA ILE A 38 24.52 2.56 43.40
C ILE A 38 23.72 1.50 42.64
N VAL A 39 23.60 0.29 43.17
CA VAL A 39 22.85 -0.79 42.52
C VAL A 39 21.36 -0.47 42.41
N ALA A 40 20.75 0.10 43.45
CA ALA A 40 19.36 0.55 43.41
C ALA A 40 19.13 1.66 42.37
N SER A 41 20.08 2.59 42.23
CA SER A 41 20.02 3.67 41.23
C SER A 41 20.11 3.13 39.80
N ILE A 42 20.99 2.14 39.57
CA ILE A 42 21.13 1.48 38.26
C ILE A 42 19.85 0.70 37.91
N ILE A 43 19.32 -0.09 38.84
CA ILE A 43 18.08 -0.86 38.62
C ILE A 43 16.89 0.10 38.42
N GLY A 44 16.78 1.14 39.25
CA GLY A 44 15.74 2.15 39.14
C GLY A 44 15.79 2.88 37.80
N GLY A 45 16.99 3.26 37.33
CA GLY A 45 17.21 3.86 36.02
C GLY A 45 16.84 2.91 34.87
N ALA A 46 17.24 1.63 34.95
CA ALA A 46 16.92 0.63 33.93
C ALA A 46 15.42 0.35 33.83
N VAL A 47 14.74 0.16 34.96
CA VAL A 47 13.28 -0.08 35.01
C VAL A 47 12.52 1.17 34.54
N GLY A 48 12.91 2.35 35.01
CA GLY A 48 12.31 3.62 34.59
C GLY A 48 12.47 3.89 33.09
N GLY A 49 13.66 3.63 32.54
CA GLY A 49 13.93 3.72 31.11
C GLY A 49 13.09 2.73 30.29
N ALA A 50 13.03 1.47 30.72
CA ALA A 50 12.23 0.45 30.04
C ALA A 50 10.73 0.77 30.04
N LEU A 51 10.18 1.22 31.17
CA LEU A 51 8.78 1.65 31.27
C LEU A 51 8.50 2.85 30.37
N THR A 52 9.43 3.81 30.29
CA THR A 52 9.32 4.96 29.40
C THR A 52 9.27 4.52 27.93
N LEU A 53 10.15 3.60 27.51
CA LEU A 53 10.15 3.06 26.14
C LEU A 53 8.85 2.31 25.82
N VAL A 54 8.32 1.53 26.77
CA VAL A 54 7.02 0.87 26.62
C VAL A 54 5.89 1.88 26.47
N GLY A 55 5.88 2.95 27.26
CA GLY A 55 4.90 4.04 27.17
C GLY A 55 4.97 4.80 25.84
N VAL A 56 6.18 5.13 25.37
CA VAL A 56 6.42 5.76 24.07
C VAL A 56 5.91 4.86 22.94
N LYS A 57 6.27 3.57 22.97
CA LYS A 57 5.80 2.60 21.98
C LYS A 57 4.27 2.50 21.94
N ALA A 58 3.63 2.36 23.11
CA ALA A 58 2.18 2.30 23.20
C ALA A 58 1.50 3.57 22.66
N THR A 59 2.11 4.73 22.89
CA THR A 59 1.63 6.02 22.36
C THR A 59 1.73 6.06 20.83
N ILE A 60 2.88 5.66 20.27
CA ILE A 60 3.09 5.59 18.81
C ILE A 60 2.12 4.59 18.17
N ASP A 61 1.93 3.41 18.77
CA ASP A 61 1.02 2.40 18.25
C ASP A 61 -0.44 2.88 18.26
N ASN A 62 -0.85 3.61 19.31
CA ASN A 62 -2.17 4.23 19.37
C ASN A 62 -2.35 5.36 18.35
N GLN A 63 -1.34 6.21 18.15
CA GLN A 63 -1.37 7.25 17.11
C GLN A 63 -1.50 6.63 15.72
N ARG A 64 -0.64 5.66 15.38
CA ARG A 64 -0.71 4.93 14.10
C ARG A 64 -2.05 4.26 13.88
N ARG A 65 -2.65 3.70 14.93
CA ARG A 65 -3.99 3.11 14.85
C ARG A 65 -5.03 4.17 14.50
N LYS A 66 -5.02 5.29 15.22
CA LYS A 66 -5.95 6.39 15.01
C LYS A 66 -5.80 6.96 13.60
N ASP A 67 -4.58 7.29 13.19
CA ASP A 67 -4.27 7.84 11.87
C ASP A 67 -4.76 6.90 10.75
N PHE A 68 -4.60 5.59 10.92
CA PHE A 68 -5.12 4.60 9.96
C PHE A 68 -6.66 4.56 9.92
N VAL A 69 -7.32 4.53 11.09
CA VAL A 69 -8.79 4.51 11.17
C VAL A 69 -9.39 5.77 10.53
N ASP A 70 -8.76 6.93 10.77
CA ASP A 70 -9.19 8.22 10.24
C ASP A 70 -8.95 8.32 8.73
N SER A 71 -7.87 7.74 8.21
CA SER A 71 -7.53 7.74 6.77
C SER A 71 -8.18 6.62 5.95
N TYR A 72 -8.67 5.55 6.59
CA TYR A 72 -9.25 4.38 5.91
C TYR A 72 -10.37 4.72 4.89
N PRO A 73 -11.34 5.62 5.18
CA PRO A 73 -12.37 5.97 4.21
C PRO A 73 -11.79 6.53 2.89
N LEU A 74 -10.73 7.34 2.99
CA LEU A 74 -10.03 7.89 1.83
C LEU A 74 -9.28 6.77 1.07
N ILE A 75 -8.59 5.88 1.78
CA ILE A 75 -7.89 4.72 1.19
C ILE A 75 -8.89 3.86 0.40
N LYS A 76 -10.04 3.54 1.00
CA LYS A 76 -11.08 2.72 0.38
C LYS A 76 -11.63 3.39 -0.87
N SER A 77 -12.06 4.65 -0.76
CA SER A 77 -12.62 5.40 -1.88
C SER A 77 -11.64 5.52 -3.04
N ASN A 78 -10.39 5.93 -2.77
CA ASN A 78 -9.38 6.11 -3.81
C ASN A 78 -8.99 4.78 -4.46
N GLY A 79 -8.82 3.72 -3.66
CA GLY A 79 -8.46 2.40 -4.18
C GLY A 79 -9.57 1.80 -5.04
N GLU A 80 -10.83 1.92 -4.64
CA GLU A 80 -11.98 1.49 -5.44
C GLU A 80 -12.07 2.25 -6.76
N GLU A 81 -11.82 3.56 -6.74
CA GLU A 81 -11.86 4.37 -7.94
C GLU A 81 -10.73 4.04 -8.93
N ILE A 82 -9.49 3.87 -8.45
CA ILE A 82 -8.37 3.39 -9.27
C ILE A 82 -8.72 2.04 -9.89
N LYS A 83 -9.24 1.11 -9.09
CA LYS A 83 -9.64 -0.23 -9.57
C LYS A 83 -10.68 -0.11 -10.70
N ASN A 84 -11.74 0.68 -10.49
CA ASN A 84 -12.79 0.87 -11.49
C ASN A 84 -12.27 1.53 -12.78
N GLN A 85 -11.34 2.47 -12.67
CA GLN A 85 -10.70 3.10 -13.83
C GLN A 85 -9.86 2.09 -14.63
N LEU A 86 -9.11 1.22 -13.96
CA LEU A 86 -8.34 0.15 -14.61
C LEU A 86 -9.24 -0.92 -15.24
N GLU A 87 -10.33 -1.31 -14.58
CA GLU A 87 -11.33 -2.24 -15.14
C GLU A 87 -12.00 -1.65 -16.39
N GLY A 88 -12.39 -0.38 -16.34
CA GLY A 88 -12.93 0.34 -17.49
C GLY A 88 -11.94 0.44 -18.65
N PHE A 89 -10.65 0.63 -18.35
CA PHE A 89 -9.60 0.62 -19.35
C PHE A 89 -9.46 -0.73 -20.05
N ILE A 90 -9.41 -1.84 -19.30
CA ILE A 90 -9.37 -3.20 -19.86
C ILE A 90 -10.59 -3.46 -20.75
N GLN A 91 -11.79 -3.08 -20.30
CA GLN A 91 -13.00 -3.25 -21.10
C GLN A 91 -12.94 -2.46 -22.41
N GLY A 92 -12.43 -1.23 -22.37
CA GLY A 92 -12.16 -0.42 -23.57
C GLY A 92 -11.19 -1.12 -24.52
N LEU A 93 -10.05 -1.59 -24.00
CA LEU A 93 -9.05 -2.33 -24.78
C LEU A 93 -9.62 -3.58 -25.45
N ILE A 94 -10.41 -4.39 -24.72
CA ILE A 94 -11.07 -5.58 -25.27
C ILE A 94 -12.09 -5.21 -26.34
N HIS A 95 -12.86 -4.13 -26.13
CA HIS A 95 -13.83 -3.66 -27.11
C HIS A 95 -13.15 -3.32 -28.44
N PHE A 96 -12.06 -2.56 -28.41
CA PHE A 96 -11.32 -2.20 -29.63
C PHE A 96 -10.67 -3.39 -30.33
N ARG A 97 -10.25 -4.42 -29.58
CA ARG A 97 -9.69 -5.66 -30.16
C ARG A 97 -10.71 -6.39 -31.03
N ASN A 98 -11.97 -6.46 -30.61
CA ASN A 98 -12.98 -7.28 -31.28
C ASN A 98 -13.44 -6.70 -32.64
N PHE A 99 -12.88 -5.57 -33.10
CA PHE A 99 -13.16 -5.00 -34.40
C PHE A 99 -11.95 -5.11 -35.34
N GLU A 100 -12.12 -5.78 -36.48
CA GLU A 100 -11.06 -6.00 -37.47
C GLU A 100 -10.74 -4.77 -38.34
N GLU A 101 -11.51 -3.68 -38.25
CA GLU A 101 -11.34 -2.52 -39.11
C GLU A 101 -10.16 -1.61 -38.69
N ALA A 102 -9.40 -1.11 -39.68
CA ALA A 102 -8.31 -0.16 -39.47
C ALA A 102 -8.77 1.15 -38.78
N SER A 103 -10.03 1.55 -38.99
CA SER A 103 -10.69 2.67 -38.29
C SER A 103 -10.70 2.47 -36.76
N ASN A 104 -10.91 1.24 -36.31
CA ASN A 104 -11.01 0.88 -34.90
C ASN A 104 -9.65 0.76 -34.21
N LYS A 105 -8.60 0.37 -34.95
CA LYS A 105 -7.22 0.41 -34.45
C LYS A 105 -6.75 1.83 -34.15
N LYS A 106 -7.10 2.80 -35.00
CA LYS A 106 -6.85 4.23 -34.74
C LYS A 106 -7.61 4.72 -33.50
N ASN A 107 -8.87 4.33 -33.35
CA ASN A 107 -9.66 4.67 -32.16
C ASN A 107 -9.07 4.07 -30.87
N ALA A 108 -8.51 2.86 -30.94
CA ALA A 108 -7.80 2.23 -29.83
C ALA A 108 -6.56 3.03 -29.42
N ALA A 109 -5.77 3.47 -30.40
CA ALA A 109 -4.59 4.31 -30.19
C ALA A 109 -4.93 5.63 -29.49
N GLU A 110 -5.95 6.34 -30.00
CA GLU A 110 -6.45 7.58 -29.40
C GLU A 110 -7.02 7.34 -28.00
N TYR A 111 -7.70 6.22 -27.77
CA TYR A 111 -8.20 5.83 -26.46
C TYR A 111 -7.07 5.59 -25.45
N VAL A 112 -6.03 4.83 -25.82
CA VAL A 112 -4.85 4.60 -24.98
C VAL A 112 -4.18 5.92 -24.63
N LYS A 113 -4.03 6.81 -25.61
CA LYS A 113 -3.43 8.13 -25.41
C LYS A 113 -4.26 9.01 -24.48
N MET A 114 -5.58 9.05 -24.69
CA MET A 114 -6.51 9.76 -23.81
C MET A 114 -6.45 9.21 -22.39
N PHE A 115 -6.44 7.88 -22.25
CA PHE A 115 -6.42 7.25 -20.94
C PHE A 115 -5.12 7.54 -20.18
N THR A 116 -3.98 7.40 -20.87
CA THR A 116 -2.65 7.69 -20.34
C THR A 116 -2.52 9.16 -19.90
N ASN A 117 -3.06 10.10 -20.68
CA ASN A 117 -2.92 11.53 -20.37
C ASN A 117 -3.90 12.01 -19.29
N ARG A 118 -5.09 11.41 -19.20
CA ARG A 118 -6.16 11.89 -18.32
C ARG A 118 -6.24 11.15 -17.00
N TYR A 119 -6.32 9.83 -17.05
CA TYR A 119 -6.62 9.02 -15.86
C TYR A 119 -5.36 8.59 -15.11
N LEU A 120 -4.21 8.50 -15.79
CA LEU A 120 -2.98 8.06 -15.14
C LEU A 120 -2.51 9.01 -14.03
N GLU A 121 -2.42 10.31 -14.32
CA GLU A 121 -1.94 11.28 -13.34
C GLU A 121 -2.93 11.41 -12.17
N GLU A 122 -4.23 11.27 -12.45
CA GLU A 122 -5.27 11.19 -11.43
C GLU A 122 -5.13 9.95 -10.54
N MET A 123 -4.94 8.76 -11.13
CA MET A 123 -4.68 7.51 -10.41
C MET A 123 -3.41 7.61 -9.55
N LEU A 124 -2.35 8.21 -10.10
CA LEU A 124 -1.10 8.41 -9.36
C LEU A 124 -1.34 9.30 -8.13
N GLY A 125 -2.00 10.44 -8.31
CA GLY A 125 -2.36 11.33 -7.21
C GLY A 125 -3.15 10.61 -6.11
N LYS A 126 -4.16 9.82 -6.50
CA LYS A 126 -4.98 9.04 -5.55
C LYS A 126 -4.18 7.94 -4.86
N SER A 127 -3.31 7.26 -5.60
CA SER A 127 -2.55 6.10 -5.12
C SER A 127 -1.54 6.44 -4.02
N ILE A 128 -1.06 7.69 -3.96
CA ILE A 128 -0.19 8.18 -2.87
C ILE A 128 -0.85 7.98 -1.51
N HIS A 129 -2.18 8.08 -1.44
CA HIS A 129 -2.94 7.93 -0.21
C HIS A 129 -3.31 6.48 0.10
N CYS A 130 -3.17 5.54 -0.85
CA CYS A 130 -3.61 4.16 -0.70
C CYS A 130 -2.51 3.21 -0.18
N GLY A 131 -1.28 3.70 0.00
CA GLY A 131 -0.15 2.92 0.48
C GLY A 131 0.82 2.48 -0.62
N GLY A 132 2.02 2.07 -0.20
CA GLY A 132 3.15 1.85 -1.11
C GLY A 132 2.94 0.75 -2.15
N LEU A 133 2.19 -0.31 -1.83
CA LEU A 133 1.95 -1.41 -2.77
C LEU A 133 1.02 -0.99 -3.91
N ILE A 134 -0.09 -0.30 -3.59
CA ILE A 134 -1.02 0.24 -4.60
C ILE A 134 -0.28 1.25 -5.48
N PHE A 135 0.45 2.20 -4.89
CA PHE A 135 1.26 3.16 -5.63
C PHE A 135 2.25 2.49 -6.59
N SER A 136 3.01 1.50 -6.11
CA SER A 136 3.97 0.77 -6.93
C SER A 136 3.31 0.07 -8.12
N ASN A 137 2.11 -0.50 -7.93
CA ASN A 137 1.39 -1.18 -9.00
C ASN A 137 0.81 -0.20 -10.02
N VAL A 138 0.31 0.96 -9.59
CA VAL A 138 -0.11 2.03 -10.50
C VAL A 138 1.09 2.56 -11.32
N MET A 139 2.28 2.64 -10.72
CA MET A 139 3.51 2.97 -11.45
C MET A 139 3.90 1.90 -12.49
N THR A 140 3.70 0.61 -12.20
CA THR A 140 3.86 -0.46 -13.20
C THR A 140 2.88 -0.28 -14.36
N VAL A 141 1.61 0.02 -14.07
CA VAL A 141 0.61 0.32 -15.10
C VAL A 141 1.03 1.52 -15.93
N LYS A 142 1.54 2.60 -15.33
CA LYS A 142 2.12 3.75 -16.06
C LYS A 142 3.15 3.30 -17.09
N GLN A 143 4.12 2.48 -16.67
CA GLN A 143 5.15 2.00 -17.59
C GLN A 143 4.57 1.14 -18.71
N THR A 144 3.61 0.27 -18.40
CA THR A 144 2.88 -0.52 -19.41
C THR A 144 2.14 0.36 -20.41
N LEU A 145 1.42 1.39 -19.96
CA LEU A 145 0.71 2.30 -20.85
C LEU A 145 1.65 3.09 -21.77
N ILE A 146 2.80 3.53 -21.24
CA ILE A 146 3.84 4.18 -22.05
C ILE A 146 4.35 3.22 -23.12
N LYS A 147 4.60 1.94 -22.77
CA LYS A 147 5.01 0.93 -23.74
C LYS A 147 3.95 0.71 -24.82
N ILE A 148 2.67 0.62 -24.46
CA ILE A 148 1.57 0.50 -25.42
C ILE A 148 1.55 1.72 -26.34
N ASN A 149 1.59 2.93 -25.77
CA ASN A 149 1.53 4.16 -26.55
C ASN A 149 2.68 4.28 -27.55
N ASN A 150 3.91 3.96 -27.11
CA ASN A 150 5.08 3.95 -28.00
C ASN A 150 4.93 2.88 -29.08
N TYR A 151 4.55 1.65 -28.71
CA TYR A 151 4.35 0.57 -29.65
C TYR A 151 3.30 0.91 -30.72
N VAL A 152 2.17 1.51 -30.32
CA VAL A 152 1.12 1.96 -31.22
C VAL A 152 1.59 3.09 -32.14
N THR A 153 2.44 3.99 -31.65
CA THR A 153 3.00 5.09 -32.46
C THR A 153 4.00 4.56 -33.49
N ASP A 154 4.91 3.68 -33.06
CA ASP A 154 5.98 3.12 -33.89
C ASP A 154 5.47 2.09 -34.92
N SER A 155 4.35 1.42 -34.63
CA SER A 155 3.72 0.43 -35.52
C SER A 155 2.74 1.05 -36.53
N SER A 156 2.68 2.39 -36.60
CA SER A 156 1.82 3.11 -37.53
C SER A 156 2.57 3.40 -38.84
N GLU A 157 2.19 2.70 -39.91
CA GLU A 157 2.68 3.00 -41.26
C GLU A 157 1.61 3.75 -42.05
N THR A 158 1.97 4.90 -42.60
CA THR A 158 1.07 5.63 -43.49
C THR A 158 1.25 5.11 -44.92
N ARG A 159 0.21 4.48 -45.46
CA ARG A 159 0.18 3.93 -46.82
C ARG A 159 -0.76 4.75 -47.68
N GLN A 160 -0.41 4.85 -48.96
CA GLN A 160 -1.22 5.51 -49.98
C GLN A 160 -1.78 4.43 -50.89
N ASP A 161 -3.11 4.36 -51.03
CA ASP A 161 -3.75 3.42 -51.95
C ASP A 161 -3.57 3.87 -53.41
N GLU A 162 -3.88 2.95 -54.33
CA GLU A 162 -3.82 3.20 -55.77
C GLU A 162 -4.82 4.27 -56.25
N GLY A 163 -5.79 4.65 -55.42
CA GLY A 163 -6.75 5.74 -55.64
C GLY A 163 -6.33 7.08 -55.05
N GLY A 164 -5.14 7.19 -54.43
CA GLY A 164 -4.63 8.39 -53.77
C GLY A 164 -5.13 8.60 -52.34
N GLY A 165 -5.93 7.68 -51.79
CA GLY A 165 -6.36 7.68 -50.40
C GLY A 165 -5.22 7.35 -49.45
N VAL A 166 -5.08 8.12 -48.38
CA VAL A 166 -4.05 7.90 -47.35
C VAL A 166 -4.68 7.19 -46.16
N PHE A 167 -4.15 6.02 -45.80
CA PHE A 167 -4.59 5.26 -44.63
C PHE A 167 -3.40 4.89 -43.74
N THR A 168 -3.63 4.85 -42.43
CA THR A 168 -2.61 4.44 -41.45
C THR A 168 -2.89 3.01 -41.02
N GLU A 169 -1.97 2.11 -41.31
CA GLU A 169 -2.06 0.70 -40.93
C GLU A 169 -1.30 0.50 -39.62
N TYR A 170 -1.97 -0.11 -38.63
CA TYR A 170 -1.40 -0.43 -37.33
C TYR A 170 -1.16 -1.94 -37.24
N ASN A 171 0.11 -2.33 -37.20
CA ASN A 171 0.51 -3.73 -37.07
C ASN A 171 0.81 -4.06 -35.60
N ILE A 172 -0.26 -4.20 -34.80
CA ILE A 172 -0.18 -4.46 -33.36
C ILE A 172 -0.15 -5.98 -33.13
N SER A 173 0.91 -6.47 -32.49
CA SER A 173 1.03 -7.86 -32.05
C SER A 173 -0.01 -8.17 -30.97
N GLU A 174 -0.82 -9.21 -31.20
CA GLU A 174 -1.79 -9.70 -30.22
C GLU A 174 -1.11 -10.16 -28.93
N GLU A 175 0.03 -10.84 -29.04
CA GLU A 175 0.81 -11.34 -27.90
C GLU A 175 1.23 -10.20 -26.97
N PHE A 176 1.75 -9.11 -27.56
CA PHE A 176 2.11 -7.91 -26.81
C PHE A 176 0.89 -7.33 -26.08
N PHE A 177 -0.26 -7.27 -26.74
CA PHE A 177 -1.49 -6.71 -26.17
C PHE A 177 -2.00 -7.54 -24.98
N PHE A 178 -2.00 -8.88 -25.09
CA PHE A 178 -2.37 -9.78 -24.00
C PHE A 178 -1.42 -9.69 -22.82
N GLU A 179 -0.11 -9.58 -23.07
CA GLU A 179 0.87 -9.37 -22.02
C GLU A 179 0.55 -8.11 -21.22
N GLN A 180 0.23 -7.00 -21.90
CA GLN A 180 -0.09 -5.75 -21.21
C GLN A 180 -1.41 -5.81 -20.45
N ILE A 181 -2.46 -6.46 -21.00
CA ILE A 181 -3.72 -6.69 -20.27
C ILE A 181 -3.46 -7.49 -18.99
N ASN A 182 -2.68 -8.58 -19.09
CA ASN A 182 -2.35 -9.42 -17.93
C ASN A 182 -1.65 -8.63 -16.82
N ILE A 183 -0.77 -7.68 -17.16
CA ILE A 183 -0.12 -6.81 -16.17
C ILE A 183 -1.15 -5.95 -15.44
N ILE A 184 -2.10 -5.37 -16.18
CA ILE A 184 -3.14 -4.49 -15.60
C ILE A 184 -4.13 -5.31 -14.75
N GLU A 185 -4.51 -6.50 -15.20
CA GLU A 185 -5.34 -7.43 -14.41
C GLU A 185 -4.66 -7.84 -13.10
N ASN A 186 -3.35 -8.11 -13.14
CA ASN A 186 -2.59 -8.42 -11.93
C ASN A 186 -2.54 -7.22 -10.97
N CYS A 187 -2.40 -6.00 -11.49
CA CYS A 187 -2.51 -4.77 -10.69
C CYS A 187 -3.88 -4.67 -10.00
N ILE A 188 -4.97 -4.89 -10.72
CA ILE A 188 -6.34 -4.88 -10.16
C ILE A 188 -6.49 -5.92 -9.04
N LYS A 189 -5.98 -7.14 -9.24
CA LYS A 189 -6.00 -8.19 -8.20
C LYS A 189 -5.26 -7.74 -6.94
N VAL A 190 -4.07 -7.14 -7.07
CA VAL A 190 -3.30 -6.63 -5.93
C VAL A 190 -4.05 -5.51 -5.21
N ILE A 191 -4.61 -4.56 -5.94
CA ILE A 191 -5.40 -3.47 -5.34
C ILE A 191 -6.57 -4.04 -4.54
N LYS A 192 -7.30 -5.02 -5.10
CA LYS A 192 -8.41 -5.67 -4.42
C LYS A 192 -7.97 -6.34 -3.11
N THR A 193 -6.89 -7.12 -3.15
CA THR A 193 -6.35 -7.79 -1.95
C THR A 193 -5.91 -6.77 -0.89
N GLU A 194 -5.27 -5.67 -1.30
CA GLU A 194 -4.85 -4.62 -0.36
C GLU A 194 -6.03 -3.90 0.29
N LEU A 195 -7.10 -3.66 -0.47
CA LEU A 195 -8.35 -3.08 0.06
C LEU A 195 -9.02 -4.03 1.06
N GLU A 196 -9.10 -5.32 0.76
CA GLU A 196 -9.62 -6.34 1.67
C GLU A 196 -8.78 -6.41 2.96
N ASN A 197 -7.45 -6.40 2.83
CA ASN A 197 -6.54 -6.37 3.98
C ASN A 197 -6.72 -5.10 4.83
N ALA A 198 -6.91 -3.95 4.18
CA ALA A 198 -7.16 -2.67 4.86
C ALA A 198 -8.50 -2.70 5.61
N GLU A 199 -9.54 -3.30 5.03
CA GLU A 199 -10.87 -3.44 5.65
C GLU A 199 -10.83 -4.35 6.89
N ILE A 200 -10.18 -5.51 6.79
CA ILE A 200 -9.95 -6.42 7.93
C ILE A 200 -9.22 -5.68 9.06
N LYS A 201 -8.17 -4.93 8.70
CA LYS A 201 -7.38 -4.16 9.65
C LYS A 201 -8.19 -3.03 10.30
N PHE A 202 -9.05 -2.36 9.52
CA PHE A 202 -9.94 -1.32 10.01
C PHE A 202 -10.90 -1.86 11.06
N HIS A 203 -11.62 -2.95 10.75
CA HIS A 203 -12.53 -3.59 11.70
C HIS A 203 -11.82 -4.04 12.98
N LYS A 204 -10.64 -4.68 12.84
CA LYS A 204 -9.83 -5.09 13.99
C LYS A 204 -9.44 -3.91 14.89
N TRP A 205 -9.26 -2.72 14.33
CA TRP A 205 -8.76 -1.54 15.05
C TRP A 205 -9.88 -0.62 15.53
N SER A 206 -11.04 -0.59 14.86
CA SER A 206 -12.23 0.17 15.26
C SER A 206 -12.91 -0.44 16.49
N ASP A 207 -12.83 -1.75 16.65
CA ASP A 207 -13.54 -2.49 17.69
C ASP A 207 -12.84 -2.45 19.06
N VAL A 208 -11.58 -1.97 19.09
CA VAL A 208 -10.83 -1.79 20.33
C VAL A 208 -11.17 -0.42 20.93
N LYS A 209 -12.34 -0.34 21.56
CA LYS A 209 -12.73 0.78 22.45
C LYS A 209 -12.42 0.48 23.92
#